data_AF-A0AA88JQS6-F1
#
_entry.id   AF-A0AA88JQS6-F1
#
_cell.length_a   1.000
_cell.length_b   1.000
_cell.length_c   1.000
_cell.angle_alpha   90.00
_cell.angle_beta   90.00
_cell.angle_gamma   90.00
#
_symmetry.space_group_name_H-M   'P 1'
#
loop_
_entity.id
_entity.type
_entity.pdbx_description
1 polymer ?
#
loop_
_entity_poly.entity_id
_entity_poly.type
_entity_poly.pdbx_seq_one_letter_code
_entity_poly.pdbx_strand_id
1 'polypeptide(L)'
;MTINTVVWGENIHEHINETVRSIYPNGMHNTIADALNQNPEISATTATLQEPEHGLSQERLDKTDVLVWWGHKDHGAVQDEIVERVAKRVWEGMGLIVLHSGHFSKPFKRLMGTPCALKWREAGERERLWTINPRHPIAAGLPEHFELENEEMYGEQFSVPEPLETVFISWFQGGEVFRSGLTWRRGAGNIFYFRPGHETYPTYHDANVQKVISNSVKWAYNPVGALTSIHAAPNVPVEQALEPIEERGPKLHKAGEAGYR
;
A
#
# COMPACT_ATOMS: atom_id res chain seq x y z
N MET A 1 20.29 3.97 -8.49
CA MET A 1 19.13 4.90 -8.54
C MET A 1 18.42 4.74 -7.21
N THR A 2 18.07 5.83 -6.54
CA THR A 2 17.47 5.80 -5.20
C THR A 2 15.95 5.81 -5.33
N ILE A 3 15.26 4.94 -4.58
CA ILE A 3 13.79 4.83 -4.57
C ILE A 3 13.23 5.89 -3.61
N ASN A 4 12.52 6.88 -4.16
CA ASN A 4 11.89 7.94 -3.39
C ASN A 4 10.61 7.42 -2.74
N THR A 5 10.67 7.25 -1.41
CA THR A 5 9.57 6.70 -0.62
C THR A 5 8.95 7.78 0.25
N VAL A 6 7.62 7.83 0.28
CA VAL A 6 6.87 8.63 1.26
C VAL A 6 6.22 7.69 2.24
N VAL A 7 6.46 7.87 3.54
CA VAL A 7 5.79 7.15 4.62
C VAL A 7 4.71 8.05 5.19
N TRP A 8 3.46 7.74 4.86
CA TRP A 8 2.29 8.44 5.33
C TRP A 8 1.78 7.82 6.63
N GLY A 9 1.64 8.63 7.67
CA GLY A 9 1.06 8.24 8.95
C GLY A 9 -0.11 9.13 9.35
N GLU A 10 -1.19 8.54 9.81
CA GLU A 10 -2.35 9.31 10.32
C GLU A 10 -1.97 10.24 11.48
N ASN A 11 -0.99 9.85 12.30
CA ASN A 11 -0.35 10.70 13.31
C ASN A 11 -1.38 11.32 14.30
N ILE A 12 -2.30 10.49 14.79
CA ILE A 12 -3.29 10.88 15.81
C ILE A 12 -2.99 10.20 17.13
N HIS A 13 -2.84 8.87 17.14
CA HIS A 13 -2.69 8.10 18.37
C HIS A 13 -1.47 8.51 19.20
N GLU A 14 -0.35 8.79 18.55
CA GLU A 14 0.89 9.23 19.20
C GLU A 14 0.75 10.59 19.91
N HIS A 15 -0.26 11.39 19.52
CA HIS A 15 -0.56 12.69 20.11
C HIS A 15 -1.59 12.64 21.24
N ILE A 16 -2.37 11.58 21.36
CA ILE A 16 -3.49 11.52 22.32
C ILE A 16 -3.40 10.36 23.31
N ASN A 17 -2.54 9.37 23.07
CA ASN A 17 -2.35 8.20 23.92
C ASN A 17 -0.89 8.14 24.41
N GLU A 18 -0.71 8.20 25.74
CA GLU A 18 0.61 8.20 26.37
C GLU A 18 1.37 6.89 26.15
N THR A 19 0.69 5.74 26.18
CA THR A 19 1.29 4.43 25.90
C THR A 19 1.86 4.39 24.49
N VAL A 20 1.07 4.81 23.50
CA VAL A 20 1.52 4.86 22.10
C VAL A 20 2.70 5.84 21.95
N ARG A 21 2.60 7.04 22.54
CA ARG A 21 3.69 8.03 22.51
C ARG A 21 4.97 7.53 23.15
N SER A 22 4.88 6.73 24.22
CA SER A 22 6.07 6.17 24.88
C SER A 22 6.85 5.20 23.98
N ILE A 23 6.16 4.54 23.05
CA ILE A 23 6.74 3.61 22.07
C ILE A 23 7.22 4.35 20.82
N TYR A 24 6.41 5.32 20.37
CA TYR A 24 6.60 6.11 19.15
C TYR A 24 6.61 7.61 19.46
N PRO A 25 7.65 8.13 20.16
CA PRO A 25 7.66 9.52 20.63
C PRO A 25 7.66 10.55 19.49
N ASN A 26 8.14 10.15 18.32
CA ASN A 26 8.15 10.97 17.11
C ASN A 26 7.16 10.46 16.06
N GLY A 27 6.24 9.56 16.39
CA GLY A 27 5.30 8.97 15.44
C GLY A 27 5.83 7.73 14.70
N MET A 28 4.94 6.79 14.39
CA MET A 28 5.29 5.53 13.70
C MET A 28 5.88 5.77 12.31
N HIS A 29 5.39 6.77 11.60
CA HIS A 29 5.86 7.15 10.28
C HIS A 29 7.37 7.52 10.27
N ASN A 30 7.85 8.22 11.31
CA ASN A 30 9.27 8.52 11.44
C ASN A 30 10.08 7.25 11.78
N THR A 31 9.59 6.39 12.67
CA THR A 31 10.25 5.09 12.95
C THR A 31 10.41 4.23 11.70
N ILE A 32 9.37 4.13 10.87
CA ILE A 32 9.40 3.39 9.61
C ILE A 32 10.36 4.05 8.61
N ALA A 33 10.30 5.38 8.46
CA ALA A 33 11.19 6.11 7.54
C ALA A 33 12.66 5.99 7.95
N ASP A 34 12.98 6.08 9.24
CA ASP A 34 14.33 5.92 9.77
C ASP A 34 14.89 4.52 9.50
N ALA A 35 14.05 3.48 9.63
CA ALA A 35 14.42 2.11 9.31
C ALA A 35 14.66 1.93 7.79
N LEU A 36 13.81 2.51 6.95
CA LEU A 36 13.98 2.48 5.50
C LEU A 36 15.27 3.20 5.05
N ASN A 37 15.60 4.32 5.68
CA ASN A 37 16.79 5.12 5.40
C ASN A 37 18.11 4.43 5.81
N GLN A 38 18.07 3.32 6.55
CA GLN A 38 19.25 2.46 6.73
C GLN A 38 19.65 1.74 5.44
N ASN A 39 18.75 1.66 4.45
CA ASN A 39 19.01 1.06 3.16
C ASN A 39 19.47 2.11 2.14
N PRO A 40 20.70 2.05 1.61
CA PRO A 40 21.23 3.11 0.73
C PRO A 40 20.50 3.23 -0.61
N GLU A 41 19.66 2.26 -0.97
CA GLU A 41 18.85 2.30 -2.19
C GLU A 41 17.50 3.02 -2.00
N ILE A 42 17.15 3.41 -0.76
CA ILE A 42 15.87 4.04 -0.43
C ILE A 42 16.13 5.43 0.17
N SER A 43 15.34 6.42 -0.27
CA SER A 43 15.27 7.75 0.35
C SER A 43 13.84 7.95 0.83
N ALA A 44 13.63 7.83 2.15
CA ALA A 44 12.32 7.92 2.77
C ALA A 44 12.10 9.30 3.41
N THR A 45 10.96 9.91 3.10
CA THR A 45 10.42 11.11 3.77
C THR A 45 9.05 10.80 4.37
N THR A 46 8.54 11.67 5.23
CA THR A 46 7.25 11.44 5.91
C THR A 46 6.18 12.45 5.53
N ALA A 47 4.92 12.03 5.62
CA ALA A 47 3.75 12.86 5.43
C ALA A 47 2.69 12.48 6.49
N THR A 48 1.86 13.42 6.89
CA THR A 48 0.84 13.19 7.92
C THR A 48 -0.53 13.73 7.55
N LEU A 49 -1.59 13.23 8.21
CA LEU A 49 -2.96 13.69 7.97
C LEU A 49 -3.12 15.21 8.18
N GLN A 50 -2.38 15.79 9.13
CA GLN A 50 -2.51 17.18 9.54
C GLN A 50 -1.81 18.18 8.61
N GLU A 51 -0.92 17.71 7.72
CA GLU A 51 -0.27 18.57 6.73
C GLU A 51 -1.27 19.07 5.67
N PRO A 52 -0.99 20.20 5.00
CA PRO A 52 -1.75 20.64 3.84
C PRO A 52 -1.84 19.52 2.79
N GLU A 53 -3.04 19.26 2.27
CA GLU A 53 -3.31 18.14 1.35
C GLU A 53 -2.84 16.77 1.90
N HIS A 54 -2.81 16.62 3.23
CA HIS A 54 -2.29 15.45 3.95
C HIS A 54 -0.83 15.13 3.61
N GLY A 55 -0.06 16.16 3.21
CA GLY A 55 1.33 16.03 2.77
C GLY A 55 1.49 15.36 1.39
N LEU A 56 0.39 15.14 0.66
CA LEU A 56 0.34 14.39 -0.62
C LEU A 56 -0.09 15.29 -1.79
N SER A 57 0.56 16.44 -1.93
CA SER A 57 0.37 17.32 -3.09
C SER A 57 0.71 16.58 -4.40
N GLN A 58 0.15 17.05 -5.52
CA GLN A 58 0.44 16.48 -6.85
C GLN A 58 1.95 16.46 -7.13
N GLU A 59 2.64 17.57 -6.86
CA GLU A 59 4.09 17.69 -7.08
C GLU A 59 4.89 16.63 -6.31
N ARG A 60 4.49 16.34 -5.07
CA ARG A 60 5.17 15.34 -4.24
C ARG A 60 4.92 13.94 -4.77
N LEU A 61 3.67 13.61 -5.10
CA LEU A 61 3.31 12.29 -5.62
C LEU A 61 3.90 12.02 -7.02
N ASP A 62 4.17 13.04 -7.82
CA ASP A 62 4.86 12.90 -9.12
C ASP A 62 6.32 12.45 -8.94
N LYS A 63 6.94 12.81 -7.80
CA LYS A 63 8.32 12.40 -7.44
C LYS A 63 8.36 11.17 -6.54
N THR A 64 7.21 10.67 -6.11
CA THR A 64 7.13 9.51 -5.22
C THR A 64 7.11 8.23 -6.05
N ASP A 65 8.07 7.35 -5.77
CA ASP A 65 8.18 6.03 -6.39
C ASP A 65 7.31 5.01 -5.64
N VAL A 66 7.32 5.06 -4.31
CA VAL A 66 6.54 4.17 -3.44
C VAL A 66 5.92 4.97 -2.28
N LEU A 67 4.62 4.77 -2.06
CA LEU A 67 3.91 5.29 -0.91
C LEU A 67 3.71 4.17 0.12
N VAL A 68 4.12 4.39 1.36
CA VAL A 68 3.79 3.54 2.51
C VAL A 68 2.66 4.21 3.28
N TRP A 69 1.64 3.47 3.68
CA TRP A 69 0.43 4.00 4.29
C TRP A 69 0.09 3.29 5.60
N TRP A 70 0.00 4.06 6.68
CA TRP A 70 -0.57 3.63 7.96
C TRP A 70 -1.66 4.62 8.43
N GLY A 71 -2.80 4.11 8.88
CA GLY A 71 -3.85 4.91 9.53
C GLY A 71 -4.86 4.02 10.22
N HIS A 72 -5.64 4.57 11.16
CA HIS A 72 -6.55 3.76 11.98
C HIS A 72 -7.81 4.54 12.40
N LYS A 73 -7.64 5.59 13.21
CA LYS A 73 -8.71 6.24 13.95
C LYS A 73 -9.63 7.08 13.06
N ASP A 74 -9.09 7.71 12.03
CA ASP A 74 -9.82 8.69 11.22
C ASP A 74 -9.52 8.57 9.72
N HIS A 75 -9.75 7.37 9.18
CA HIS A 75 -9.79 7.16 7.73
C HIS A 75 -10.79 8.08 7.01
N GLY A 76 -11.82 8.55 7.71
CA GLY A 76 -12.85 9.44 7.18
C GLY A 76 -12.33 10.83 6.81
N ALA A 77 -11.37 11.35 7.59
CA ALA A 77 -10.79 12.68 7.41
C ALA A 77 -9.91 12.84 6.17
N VAL A 78 -9.45 11.74 5.55
CA VAL A 78 -8.69 11.82 4.29
C VAL A 78 -9.63 12.30 3.18
N GLN A 79 -9.33 13.45 2.58
CA GLN A 79 -10.16 14.06 1.53
C GLN A 79 -10.22 13.18 0.28
N ASP A 80 -11.42 13.05 -0.31
CA ASP A 80 -11.65 12.15 -1.44
C ASP A 80 -10.82 12.53 -2.69
N GLU A 81 -10.53 13.82 -2.89
CA GLU A 81 -9.63 14.26 -3.98
C GLU A 81 -8.21 13.68 -3.81
N ILE A 82 -7.70 13.63 -2.57
CA ILE A 82 -6.39 13.04 -2.27
C ILE A 82 -6.42 11.52 -2.49
N VAL A 83 -7.55 10.88 -2.16
CA VAL A 83 -7.75 9.44 -2.41
C VAL A 83 -7.69 9.14 -3.91
N GLU A 84 -8.41 9.90 -4.74
CA GLU A 84 -8.38 9.70 -6.20
C GLU A 84 -7.00 10.03 -6.78
N ARG A 85 -6.30 11.04 -6.24
CA ARG A 85 -4.93 11.37 -6.64
C ARG A 85 -3.96 10.22 -6.36
N VAL A 86 -4.03 9.62 -5.17
CA VAL A 86 -3.23 8.44 -4.81
C VAL A 86 -3.58 7.25 -5.70
N ALA A 87 -4.87 6.96 -5.89
CA ALA A 87 -5.32 5.85 -6.74
C ALA A 87 -4.84 6.02 -8.20
N LYS A 88 -4.92 7.24 -8.75
CA LYS A 88 -4.37 7.60 -10.06
C LYS A 88 -2.89 7.28 -10.15
N ARG A 89 -2.09 7.77 -9.20
CA ARG A 89 -0.63 7.55 -9.19
C ARG A 89 -0.28 6.07 -9.08
N VAL A 90 -1.04 5.29 -8.31
CA VAL A 90 -0.89 3.82 -8.25
C VAL A 90 -1.19 3.19 -9.60
N TRP A 91 -2.31 3.52 -10.26
CA TRP A 91 -2.59 3.00 -11.60
C TRP A 91 -1.51 3.35 -12.63
N GLU A 92 -0.89 4.52 -12.51
CA GLU A 92 0.20 4.96 -13.36
C GLU A 92 1.53 4.28 -13.04
N GLY A 93 1.70 3.61 -11.90
CA GLY A 93 2.92 2.84 -11.61
C GLY A 93 3.57 3.09 -10.26
N MET A 94 3.08 4.04 -9.47
CA MET A 94 3.56 4.25 -8.10
C MET A 94 3.28 3.00 -7.26
N GLY A 95 4.28 2.51 -6.53
CA GLY A 95 4.10 1.42 -5.59
C GLY A 95 3.29 1.85 -4.37
N LEU A 96 2.52 0.93 -3.77
CA LEU A 96 1.77 1.18 -2.55
C LEU A 96 1.99 0.06 -1.53
N ILE A 97 2.50 0.40 -0.35
CA ILE A 97 2.58 -0.51 0.80
C ILE A 97 1.53 -0.08 1.82
N VAL A 98 0.59 -0.97 2.14
CA VAL A 98 -0.46 -0.70 3.13
C VAL A 98 -0.17 -1.51 4.37
N LEU A 99 -0.11 -0.83 5.51
CA LEU A 99 0.26 -1.44 6.78
C LEU A 99 -0.94 -1.55 7.71
N HIS A 100 -1.09 -2.70 8.34
CA HIS A 100 -1.99 -2.93 9.47
C HIS A 100 -3.43 -2.43 9.26
N SER A 101 -3.90 -1.51 10.10
CA SER A 101 -5.21 -0.85 10.08
C SER A 101 -5.46 -0.05 8.80
N GLY A 102 -4.41 0.24 8.02
CA GLY A 102 -4.52 0.74 6.65
C GLY A 102 -5.38 -0.12 5.72
N HIS A 103 -5.69 -1.38 6.09
CA HIS A 103 -6.69 -2.20 5.40
C HIS A 103 -8.06 -1.52 5.26
N PHE A 104 -8.40 -0.57 6.15
CA PHE A 104 -9.68 0.14 6.10
C PHE A 104 -9.55 1.57 5.57
N SER A 105 -8.36 1.97 5.12
CA SER A 105 -8.11 3.26 4.49
C SER A 105 -8.89 3.44 3.19
N LYS A 106 -9.30 4.68 2.92
CA LYS A 106 -10.01 5.02 1.67
C LYS A 106 -9.20 4.63 0.41
N PRO A 107 -7.88 4.90 0.28
CA PRO A 107 -7.12 4.48 -0.90
C PRO A 107 -7.08 2.96 -1.09
N PHE A 108 -6.89 2.18 -0.02
CA PHE A 108 -6.83 0.73 -0.15
C PHE A 108 -8.19 0.15 -0.57
N LYS A 109 -9.29 0.56 0.08
CA LYS A 109 -10.65 0.14 -0.32
C LYS A 109 -10.98 0.55 -1.75
N ARG A 110 -10.59 1.76 -2.14
CA ARG A 110 -10.77 2.29 -3.51
C ARG A 110 -10.07 1.42 -4.56
N LEU A 111 -8.88 0.93 -4.26
CA LEU A 111 -8.08 0.08 -5.14
C LEU A 111 -8.54 -1.39 -5.11
N MET A 112 -9.00 -1.89 -3.96
CA MET A 112 -9.47 -3.27 -3.83
C MET A 112 -10.86 -3.48 -4.43
N GLY A 113 -11.73 -2.46 -4.39
CA GLY A 113 -13.12 -2.59 -4.84
C GLY A 113 -13.99 -3.45 -3.91
N THR A 114 -13.53 -3.67 -2.68
CA THR A 114 -14.20 -4.52 -1.68
C THR A 114 -14.25 -3.80 -0.31
N PRO A 115 -15.06 -4.30 0.65
CA PRO A 115 -15.14 -3.68 1.96
C PRO A 115 -13.84 -3.69 2.78
N CYS A 116 -12.95 -4.66 2.56
CA CYS A 116 -11.71 -4.87 3.32
C CYS A 116 -11.92 -5.04 4.84
N ALA A 117 -13.09 -5.49 5.26
CA ALA A 117 -13.41 -5.88 6.63
C ALA A 117 -12.80 -7.25 7.00
N LEU A 118 -12.60 -7.47 8.30
CA LEU A 118 -11.96 -8.63 8.92
C LEU A 118 -12.48 -8.82 10.35
N LYS A 119 -12.14 -9.94 11.00
CA LYS A 119 -12.31 -10.12 12.46
C LYS A 119 -11.09 -9.53 13.17
N TRP A 120 -11.26 -9.00 14.37
CA TRP A 120 -10.15 -8.45 15.14
C TRP A 120 -10.31 -8.67 16.64
N ARG A 121 -9.19 -8.64 17.37
CA ARG A 121 -9.13 -8.66 18.84
C ARG A 121 -7.81 -8.08 19.33
N GLU A 122 -7.88 -7.09 20.21
CA GLU A 122 -6.73 -6.53 20.92
C GLU A 122 -6.57 -7.22 22.27
N ALA A 123 -5.65 -8.18 22.36
CA ALA A 123 -5.42 -8.98 23.59
C ALA A 123 -3.93 -9.14 23.93
N GLY A 124 -3.03 -8.45 23.23
CA GLY A 124 -1.58 -8.62 23.38
C GLY A 124 -1.12 -10.05 23.13
N GLU A 125 -1.79 -10.76 22.21
CA GLU A 125 -1.53 -12.17 21.97
C GLU A 125 -0.38 -12.37 20.97
N ARG A 126 0.24 -13.55 21.01
CA ARG A 126 1.35 -13.86 20.10
C ARG A 126 0.87 -14.05 18.67
N GLU A 127 1.57 -13.42 17.74
CA GLU A 127 1.47 -13.66 16.30
C GLU A 127 2.70 -14.44 15.81
N ARG A 128 2.50 -15.50 15.04
CA ARG A 128 3.56 -16.14 14.26
C ARG A 128 3.28 -15.94 12.78
N LEU A 129 4.18 -15.24 12.09
CA LEU A 129 4.09 -15.02 10.64
C LEU A 129 4.89 -16.10 9.91
N TRP A 130 4.21 -16.95 9.15
CA TRP A 130 4.82 -17.97 8.30
C TRP A 130 5.14 -17.41 6.92
N THR A 131 6.39 -17.52 6.49
CA THR A 131 6.87 -17.17 5.16
C THR A 131 6.52 -18.29 4.17
N ILE A 132 5.32 -18.24 3.61
CA ILE A 132 4.83 -19.32 2.74
C ILE A 132 5.34 -19.23 1.28
N ASN A 133 5.84 -18.05 0.88
CA ASN A 133 6.51 -17.84 -0.41
C ASN A 133 7.96 -17.38 -0.19
N PRO A 134 8.87 -18.29 0.24
CA PRO A 134 10.23 -17.93 0.67
C PRO A 134 11.14 -17.47 -0.49
N ARG A 135 10.72 -17.65 -1.75
CA ARG A 135 11.47 -17.19 -2.92
C ARG A 135 10.97 -15.84 -3.47
N HIS A 136 9.92 -15.28 -2.88
CA HIS A 136 9.43 -13.95 -3.26
C HIS A 136 10.45 -12.87 -2.85
N PRO A 137 10.68 -11.81 -3.64
CA PRO A 137 11.62 -10.73 -3.28
C PRO A 137 11.34 -10.09 -1.92
N ILE A 138 10.06 -9.97 -1.53
CA ILE A 138 9.65 -9.47 -0.20
C ILE A 138 10.20 -10.35 0.93
N ALA A 139 10.27 -11.66 0.72
CA ALA A 139 10.73 -12.64 1.70
C ALA A 139 12.26 -12.77 1.78
N ALA A 140 13.02 -12.04 0.96
CA ALA A 140 14.47 -12.20 0.87
C ALA A 140 15.18 -11.94 2.21
N GLY A 141 15.86 -12.97 2.70
CA GLY A 141 16.63 -12.92 3.95
C GLY A 141 15.78 -13.05 5.23
N LEU A 142 14.50 -13.44 5.11
CA LEU A 142 13.65 -13.76 6.25
C LEU A 142 13.71 -15.26 6.60
N PRO A 143 13.47 -15.63 7.86
CA PRO A 143 13.33 -17.02 8.26
C PRO A 143 12.03 -17.65 7.71
N GLU A 144 11.89 -18.97 7.87
CA GLU A 144 10.65 -19.70 7.55
C GLU A 144 9.44 -19.14 8.30
N HIS A 145 9.65 -18.66 9.52
CA HIS A 145 8.68 -17.87 10.28
C HIS A 145 9.39 -16.96 11.29
N PHE A 146 8.70 -15.94 11.78
CA PHE A 146 9.12 -15.13 12.91
C PHE A 146 7.92 -14.82 13.82
N GLU A 147 8.18 -14.41 15.06
CA GLU A 147 7.15 -14.22 16.09
C GLU A 147 7.16 -12.77 16.58
N LEU A 148 5.97 -12.22 16.77
CA LEU A 148 5.74 -10.99 17.52
C LEU A 148 5.05 -11.38 18.82
N GLU A 149 5.68 -11.06 19.95
CA GLU A 149 5.19 -11.52 21.26
C GLU A 149 3.80 -10.97 21.58
N ASN A 150 3.54 -9.71 21.22
CA ASN A 150 2.27 -9.05 21.43
C ASN A 150 1.86 -8.34 20.13
N GLU A 151 0.67 -8.69 19.63
CA GLU A 151 0.01 -7.97 18.53
C GLU A 151 -1.52 -8.05 18.66
N GLU A 152 -2.19 -7.19 17.90
CA GLU A 152 -3.63 -7.28 17.65
C GLU A 152 -3.88 -8.41 16.64
N MET A 153 -4.81 -9.30 16.99
CA MET A 153 -5.24 -10.35 16.08
C MET A 153 -6.12 -9.73 15.00
N TYR A 154 -5.79 -9.99 13.73
CA TYR A 154 -6.74 -9.96 12.62
C TYR A 154 -7.01 -11.38 12.13
N GLY A 155 -8.25 -11.68 11.76
CA GLY A 155 -8.70 -13.03 11.43
C GLY A 155 -9.55 -13.09 10.17
N GLU A 156 -9.46 -14.21 9.45
CA GLU A 156 -10.29 -14.49 8.28
C GLU A 156 -11.80 -14.61 8.63
N GLN A 157 -12.73 -14.26 7.73
CA GLN A 157 -12.51 -13.86 6.33
C GLN A 157 -12.11 -12.38 6.20
N PHE A 158 -10.95 -12.13 5.57
CA PHE A 158 -10.54 -10.82 5.12
C PHE A 158 -11.14 -10.54 3.74
N SER A 159 -12.04 -9.57 3.68
CA SER A 159 -12.85 -9.24 2.49
C SER A 159 -12.09 -8.39 1.46
N VAL A 160 -10.95 -8.91 1.01
CA VAL A 160 -10.14 -8.42 -0.11
C VAL A 160 -10.30 -9.34 -1.32
N PRO A 161 -10.09 -8.85 -2.56
CA PRO A 161 -10.00 -9.73 -3.73
C PRO A 161 -8.82 -10.69 -3.57
N GLU A 162 -8.88 -11.81 -4.28
CA GLU A 162 -7.80 -12.79 -4.27
C GLU A 162 -6.45 -12.11 -4.64
N PRO A 163 -5.40 -12.32 -3.84
CA PRO A 163 -4.08 -11.74 -4.10
C PRO A 163 -3.44 -12.38 -5.33
N LEU A 164 -2.49 -11.67 -5.96
CA LEU A 164 -1.60 -12.29 -6.94
C LEU A 164 -0.72 -13.33 -6.27
N GLU A 165 -0.13 -12.98 -5.12
CA GLU A 165 0.66 -13.88 -4.30
C GLU A 165 0.38 -13.63 -2.81
N THR A 166 0.31 -14.70 -2.03
CA THR A 166 0.34 -14.63 -0.56
C THR A 166 1.78 -14.91 -0.12
N VAL A 167 2.42 -13.93 0.51
CA VAL A 167 3.81 -14.01 1.00
C VAL A 167 3.85 -14.54 2.44
N PHE A 168 2.91 -14.08 3.27
CA PHE A 168 2.82 -14.47 4.68
C PHE A 168 1.42 -14.95 5.05
N ILE A 169 1.37 -15.95 5.94
CA ILE A 169 0.16 -16.34 6.67
C ILE A 169 0.48 -16.26 8.16
N SER A 170 -0.33 -15.51 8.91
CA SER A 170 -0.22 -15.43 10.36
C SER A 170 -1.05 -16.51 11.03
N TRP A 171 -0.50 -17.07 12.09
CA TRP A 171 -1.22 -17.79 13.15
C TRP A 171 -1.28 -16.90 14.39
N PHE A 172 -2.42 -16.88 15.06
CA PHE A 172 -2.63 -16.17 16.31
C PHE A 172 -2.94 -17.13 17.46
N GLN A 173 -2.53 -16.77 18.67
CA GLN A 173 -2.70 -17.60 19.86
C GLN A 173 -4.16 -17.97 20.15
N GLY A 174 -5.12 -17.11 19.81
CA GLY A 174 -6.55 -17.39 19.94
C GLY A 174 -7.10 -18.39 18.92
N GLY A 175 -6.29 -18.83 17.96
CA GLY A 175 -6.61 -19.88 17.00
C GLY A 175 -6.98 -19.38 15.61
N GLU A 176 -7.09 -18.06 15.41
CA GLU A 176 -7.31 -17.47 14.10
C GLU A 176 -6.06 -17.55 13.21
N VAL A 177 -6.32 -17.49 11.90
CA VAL A 177 -5.29 -17.30 10.87
C VAL A 177 -5.62 -16.10 10.02
N PHE A 178 -4.60 -15.55 9.35
CA PHE A 178 -4.76 -14.39 8.49
C PHE A 178 -3.80 -14.42 7.32
N ARG A 179 -4.27 -14.08 6.11
CA ARG A 179 -3.37 -13.79 4.98
C ARG A 179 -2.70 -12.43 5.21
N SER A 180 -1.54 -12.44 5.86
CA SER A 180 -0.90 -11.26 6.45
C SER A 180 0.14 -10.56 5.58
N GLY A 181 0.48 -11.13 4.42
CA GLY A 181 1.32 -10.51 3.40
C GLY A 181 0.73 -10.78 2.03
N LEU A 182 0.14 -9.78 1.39
CA LEU A 182 -0.63 -9.96 0.15
C LEU A 182 -0.20 -8.99 -0.94
N THR A 183 0.00 -9.49 -2.15
CA THR A 183 0.35 -8.65 -3.31
C THR A 183 -0.83 -8.49 -4.27
N TRP A 184 -0.92 -7.32 -4.90
CA TRP A 184 -1.78 -7.08 -6.06
C TRP A 184 -1.08 -6.20 -7.08
N ARG A 185 -1.63 -6.16 -8.29
CA ARG A 185 -1.33 -5.14 -9.29
C ARG A 185 -2.60 -4.37 -9.63
N ARG A 186 -2.49 -3.05 -9.74
CA ARG A 186 -3.55 -2.15 -10.20
C ARG A 186 -2.96 -1.23 -11.24
N GLY A 187 -3.37 -1.40 -12.49
CA GLY A 187 -2.71 -0.75 -13.61
C GLY A 187 -1.23 -1.14 -13.67
N ALA A 188 -0.35 -0.15 -13.67
CA ALA A 188 1.10 -0.34 -13.65
C ALA A 188 1.69 -0.45 -12.23
N GLY A 189 0.92 -0.16 -11.17
CA GLY A 189 1.41 -0.11 -9.79
C GLY A 189 1.30 -1.45 -9.06
N ASN A 190 2.34 -1.75 -8.28
CA ASN A 190 2.40 -2.90 -7.40
C ASN A 190 1.94 -2.51 -6.00
N ILE A 191 1.07 -3.31 -5.40
CA ILE A 191 0.52 -3.10 -4.06
C ILE A 191 0.94 -4.27 -3.17
N PHE A 192 1.43 -3.97 -1.97
CA PHE A 192 1.64 -4.96 -0.91
C PHE A 192 0.89 -4.54 0.35
N TYR A 193 0.08 -5.44 0.90
CA TYR A 193 -0.50 -5.29 2.23
C TYR A 193 0.30 -6.13 3.22
N PHE A 194 0.68 -5.53 4.35
CA PHE A 194 1.40 -6.20 5.44
C PHE A 194 0.71 -5.94 6.78
N ARG A 195 0.31 -7.00 7.47
CA ARG A 195 -0.58 -6.91 8.65
C ARG A 195 0.05 -6.30 9.92
N PRO A 196 1.30 -6.57 10.30
CA PRO A 196 1.84 -6.07 11.56
C PRO A 196 1.90 -4.55 11.67
N GLY A 197 1.57 -4.01 12.84
CA GLY A 197 1.68 -2.57 13.08
C GLY A 197 0.67 -1.93 14.02
N HIS A 198 0.14 -2.65 15.01
CA HIS A 198 -0.78 -2.06 15.96
C HIS A 198 -0.06 -1.06 16.87
N GLU A 199 -0.67 0.10 17.09
CA GLU A 199 -0.01 1.28 17.65
C GLU A 199 0.46 1.12 19.11
N THR A 200 -0.12 0.20 19.87
CA THR A 200 0.22 -0.04 21.29
C THR A 200 1.38 -1.01 21.50
N TYR A 201 1.96 -1.56 20.43
CA TYR A 201 3.09 -2.48 20.50
C TYR A 201 4.28 -1.95 19.70
N PRO A 202 5.53 -2.29 20.09
CA PRO A 202 6.75 -1.83 19.39
C PRO A 202 7.01 -2.57 18.07
N THR A 203 5.97 -2.93 17.31
CA THR A 203 6.04 -3.78 16.11
C THR A 203 7.01 -3.22 15.06
N TYR A 204 7.00 -1.91 14.82
CA TYR A 204 7.92 -1.27 13.87
C TYR A 204 9.37 -1.14 14.33
N HIS A 205 9.70 -1.58 15.55
CA HIS A 205 11.09 -1.73 16.02
C HIS A 205 11.64 -3.13 15.77
N ASP A 206 10.81 -4.10 15.37
CA ASP A 206 11.25 -5.46 15.04
C ASP A 206 12.05 -5.51 13.72
N ALA A 207 13.20 -6.17 13.74
CA ALA A 207 14.11 -6.22 12.60
C ALA A 207 13.54 -6.98 11.40
N ASN A 208 12.72 -8.02 11.62
CA ASN A 208 12.09 -8.77 10.53
C ASN A 208 10.98 -7.94 9.90
N VAL A 209 10.18 -7.23 10.70
CA VAL A 209 9.15 -6.28 10.21
C VAL A 209 9.80 -5.19 9.36
N GLN A 210 10.87 -4.54 9.84
CA GLN A 210 11.60 -3.53 9.07
C GLN A 210 12.20 -4.11 7.77
N LYS A 211 12.73 -5.33 7.81
CA LYS A 211 13.25 -6.04 6.63
C LYS A 211 12.15 -6.28 5.59
N VAL A 212 10.97 -6.75 6.01
CA VAL A 212 9.81 -6.95 5.12
C VAL A 212 9.42 -5.65 4.45
N ILE A 213 9.27 -4.56 5.21
CA ILE A 213 8.86 -3.25 4.68
C ILE A 213 9.92 -2.76 3.66
N SER A 214 11.21 -2.84 4.01
CA SER A 214 12.30 -2.46 3.10
C SER A 214 12.32 -3.29 1.80
N ASN A 215 12.17 -4.62 1.89
CA ASN A 215 12.09 -5.48 0.71
C ASN A 215 10.85 -5.19 -0.13
N SER A 216 9.72 -4.86 0.51
CA SER A 216 8.47 -4.52 -0.18
C SER A 216 8.54 -3.21 -0.94
N VAL A 217 9.26 -2.20 -0.42
CA VAL A 217 9.51 -0.95 -1.14
C VAL A 217 10.31 -1.21 -2.41
N LYS A 218 11.36 -2.03 -2.33
CA LYS A 218 12.16 -2.42 -3.50
C LYS A 218 11.36 -3.21 -4.53
N TRP A 219 10.51 -4.13 -4.07
CA TRP A 219 9.64 -4.93 -4.94
C TRP A 219 8.54 -4.09 -5.60
N ALA A 220 7.99 -3.11 -4.88
CA ALA A 220 6.90 -2.28 -5.39
C ALA A 220 7.38 -1.20 -6.37
N TYR A 221 8.66 -0.84 -6.32
CA TYR A 221 9.27 0.13 -7.22
C TYR A 221 9.20 -0.31 -8.69
N ASN A 222 8.74 0.60 -9.55
CA ASN A 222 8.71 0.40 -11.00
C ASN A 222 9.76 1.30 -11.70
N PRO A 223 10.87 0.73 -12.22
CA PRO A 223 11.94 1.52 -12.83
C PRO A 223 11.61 2.07 -14.23
N VAL A 224 10.50 1.63 -14.84
CA VAL A 224 10.11 2.05 -16.21
C VAL A 224 9.42 3.42 -16.20
N GLY A 225 9.01 3.92 -15.02
CA GLY A 225 8.32 5.20 -14.86
C GLY A 225 6.80 5.11 -15.03
N ALA A 226 6.14 6.28 -15.03
CA ALA A 226 4.69 6.38 -15.01
C ALA A 226 4.04 6.11 -16.39
N LEU A 227 3.05 5.22 -16.43
CA LEU A 227 2.19 4.93 -17.59
C LEU A 227 0.92 5.80 -17.54
N THR A 228 1.05 7.08 -17.88
CA THR A 228 -0.07 8.04 -17.83
C THR A 228 -1.17 7.76 -18.87
N SER A 229 -0.83 7.07 -19.97
CA SER A 229 -1.78 6.68 -21.01
C SER A 229 -2.82 5.66 -20.56
N ILE A 230 -2.67 5.05 -19.37
CA ILE A 230 -3.63 4.09 -18.82
C ILE A 230 -5.02 4.69 -18.58
N HIS A 231 -5.12 6.01 -18.46
CA HIS A 231 -6.38 6.74 -18.29
C HIS A 231 -6.99 7.20 -19.61
N ALA A 232 -6.30 7.00 -20.73
CA ALA A 232 -6.79 7.41 -22.03
C ALA A 232 -7.55 6.27 -22.71
N ALA A 233 -8.64 6.63 -23.37
CA ALA A 233 -9.33 5.77 -24.33
C ALA A 233 -9.27 6.46 -25.71
N PRO A 234 -8.08 6.52 -26.35
CA PRO A 234 -7.96 7.20 -27.62
C PRO A 234 -8.77 6.49 -28.69
N ASN A 235 -9.50 7.25 -29.50
CA ASN A 235 -10.07 6.72 -30.73
C ASN A 235 -8.93 6.43 -31.71
N VAL A 236 -8.88 5.21 -32.26
CA VAL A 236 -7.95 4.84 -33.33
C VAL A 236 -8.73 4.87 -34.65
N PRO A 237 -8.44 5.83 -35.56
CA PRO A 237 -9.12 5.93 -36.83
C PRO A 237 -8.89 4.71 -37.74
N VAL A 238 -9.82 4.47 -38.67
CA VAL A 238 -9.76 3.34 -39.62
C VAL A 238 -8.48 3.38 -40.45
N GLU A 239 -8.05 4.57 -40.86
CA GLU A 239 -6.82 4.80 -41.62
C GLU A 239 -5.53 4.52 -40.84
N GLN A 240 -5.61 4.39 -39.51
CA GLN A 240 -4.48 4.01 -38.64
C GLN A 240 -4.56 2.55 -38.19
N ALA A 241 -5.55 1.79 -38.66
CA ALA A 241 -5.61 0.37 -38.40
C ALA A 241 -4.37 -0.32 -38.97
N LEU A 242 -3.78 -1.24 -38.20
CA LEU A 242 -2.58 -1.98 -38.59
C LEU A 242 -2.81 -2.89 -39.81
N GLU A 243 -4.06 -3.30 -40.01
CA GLU A 243 -4.51 -4.07 -41.15
C GLU A 243 -5.59 -3.29 -41.90
N PRO A 244 -5.66 -3.39 -43.24
CA PRO A 244 -6.71 -2.72 -44.00
C PRO A 244 -8.10 -3.17 -43.56
N ILE A 245 -8.93 -2.21 -43.12
CA ILE A 245 -10.35 -2.44 -42.82
C ILE A 245 -11.22 -1.46 -43.61
N GLU A 246 -12.35 -1.94 -44.09
CA GLU A 246 -13.37 -1.11 -44.73
C GLU A 246 -14.36 -0.61 -43.67
N GLU A 247 -14.60 0.69 -43.66
CA GLU A 247 -15.58 1.30 -42.78
C GLU A 247 -17.02 0.90 -43.15
N ARG A 248 -17.80 0.44 -42.17
CA ARG A 248 -19.18 -0.05 -42.38
C ARG A 248 -20.12 0.42 -41.28
N GLY A 249 -21.37 0.74 -41.65
CA GLY A 249 -22.43 1.14 -40.72
C GLY A 249 -22.39 2.62 -40.29
N PRO A 250 -23.39 3.10 -39.53
CA PRO A 250 -23.44 4.47 -39.04
C PRO A 250 -22.46 4.72 -37.88
N LYS A 251 -22.01 5.97 -37.72
CA LYS A 251 -21.11 6.41 -36.65
C LYS A 251 -21.77 7.44 -35.72
N LEU A 252 -21.43 7.34 -34.44
CA LEU A 252 -21.78 8.33 -33.41
C LEU A 252 -20.70 9.40 -33.21
N HIS A 253 -19.43 9.06 -33.45
CA HIS A 253 -18.30 9.97 -33.32
C HIS A 253 -17.61 10.20 -34.66
N LYS A 254 -17.11 11.41 -34.88
CA LYS A 254 -16.28 11.73 -36.05
C LYS A 254 -14.86 11.20 -35.85
N ALA A 255 -14.14 10.98 -36.96
CA ALA A 255 -12.72 10.62 -36.89
C ALA A 255 -11.94 11.68 -36.10
N GLY A 256 -11.15 11.23 -35.12
CA GLY A 256 -10.36 12.12 -34.25
C GLY A 256 -11.14 12.85 -33.15
N GLU A 257 -12.44 12.59 -32.98
CA GLU A 257 -13.21 13.13 -31.86
C GLU A 257 -12.79 12.45 -30.54
N ALA A 258 -12.62 13.24 -29.49
CA ALA A 258 -12.48 12.70 -28.14
C ALA A 258 -13.82 12.06 -27.78
N GLY A 259 -13.90 10.72 -27.82
CA GLY A 259 -15.10 9.98 -27.43
C GLY A 259 -15.59 10.37 -26.02
N TYR A 260 -16.80 9.92 -25.67
CA TYR A 260 -17.36 10.23 -24.35
C TYR A 260 -16.42 9.79 -23.20
N ARG A 261 -16.25 10.66 -22.20
CA ARG A 261 -15.45 10.44 -20.98
C ARG A 261 -16.35 10.55 -19.76
#